data_AF-A0A4Y2FCE8-F1
#
_entry.id   AF-A0A4Y2FCE8-F1
#
_cell.length_a   1.000
_cell.length_b   1.000
_cell.length_c   1.000
_cell.angle_alpha   90.00
_cell.angle_beta   90.00
_cell.angle_gamma   90.00
#
_symmetry.space_group_name_H-M   'P 1'
#
loop_
_entity.id
_entity.type
_entity.pdbx_description
1 polymer ?
#
loop_
_entity_poly.entity_id
_entity_poly.type
_entity_poly.pdbx_seq_one_letter_code
_entity_poly.pdbx_strand_id
1 'polypeptide(L)'
;MVQSKHQLMKNHLKIAQDILEKIFPHPANSNSSTYISPCTANDYPFTKGEVATVIHHLSKGKAPGPDGIDNIIIQQNFKKFPFLLMELFNTCLKLAKFPDPLKVGNIILFHKHGKSKTDASSYRPISLLPTIGKVLEKLLTQRLNFHLEKNNRLSNLQYGFREGRSTEMAITKLLDTIHKVKASGVITNRTGAGAWGSRLVSRTYSPNRQKTLNNSTSVPPGDLRCALQVIILGIPPLHLQLQREARGTALFRLRLPLSTNVSDIDPSEIEEKATGWSTHPSEHLSPTQISLDDGGNINTGLRIYTDGSKTERGVGAAFCVLTDVNITRRWSTRLSLRNTVFQAEILALLKAVEHAVSLPTQQLTILVDNQASINSAANPKSHNSIARKIFKLLHSHPHIRVSWIKAHAGYIRNEEADRLAKEAAETENFPETPLELPKSLIKTFLRQKMLATWRMAWDDGDTGRLIHNIIPKVSLHPINSTRNEVLFFTGHGPFPSFLHRFNLAETSFCSCGGIGTPIHYATVCLLTTSYHMAPPSQQHQPIWFRRVANNSTSRRKIHNLLHFLQRETSLFRPDPN
;
A
#
# COMPACT_ATOMS: atom_id res chain seq x y z
N MET A 1 49.08 20.54 18.19
CA MET A 1 47.98 20.73 17.21
C MET A 1 48.12 19.87 15.94
N VAL A 2 49.33 19.59 15.45
CA VAL A 2 49.58 18.73 14.27
C VAL A 2 49.30 17.24 14.55
N GLN A 3 49.65 16.73 15.73
CA GLN A 3 49.42 15.32 16.09
C GLN A 3 47.93 14.93 16.22
N SER A 4 47.04 15.82 16.69
CA SER A 4 45.62 15.48 16.83
C SER A 4 44.86 15.44 15.49
N LYS A 5 45.22 16.31 14.53
CA LYS A 5 44.72 16.24 13.15
C LYS A 5 45.18 14.96 12.44
N HIS A 6 46.42 14.54 12.70
CA HIS A 6 46.97 13.32 12.12
C HIS A 6 46.28 12.05 12.66
N GLN A 7 45.97 12.03 13.96
CA GLN A 7 45.20 10.94 14.58
C GLN A 7 43.76 10.88 14.05
N LEU A 8 43.11 12.03 13.86
CA LEU A 8 41.75 12.11 13.29
C LEU A 8 41.71 11.60 11.83
N MET A 9 42.69 11.99 11.01
CA MET A 9 42.83 11.49 9.63
C MET A 9 43.01 9.97 9.57
N LYS A 10 43.83 9.40 10.46
CA LYS A 10 44.04 7.94 10.53
C LYS A 10 42.74 7.19 10.86
N ASN A 11 41.92 7.73 11.76
CA ASN A 11 40.61 7.14 12.08
C ASN A 11 39.64 7.21 10.91
N HIS A 12 39.59 8.33 10.17
CA HIS A 12 38.74 8.45 8.98
C HIS A 12 39.19 7.52 7.85
N LEU A 13 40.50 7.33 7.65
CA LEU A 13 41.04 6.42 6.66
C LEU A 13 40.67 4.96 6.98
N LYS A 14 40.79 4.56 8.24
CA LYS A 14 40.41 3.23 8.71
C LYS A 14 38.93 2.95 8.51
N ILE A 15 38.06 3.89 8.87
CA ILE A 15 36.61 3.79 8.65
C ILE A 15 36.30 3.67 7.15
N ALA A 16 36.97 4.45 6.29
CA ALA A 16 36.77 4.37 4.85
C ALA A 16 37.22 3.01 4.27
N GLN A 17 38.33 2.46 4.75
CA GLN A 17 38.82 1.12 4.39
C GLN A 17 37.83 0.02 4.82
N ASP A 18 37.38 0.04 6.07
CA ASP A 18 36.39 -0.91 6.59
C ASP A 18 35.07 -0.87 5.79
N ILE A 19 34.66 0.32 5.35
CA ILE A 19 33.47 0.51 4.50
C ILE A 19 33.72 -0.06 3.09
N LEU A 20 34.89 0.19 2.51
CA LEU A 20 35.25 -0.30 1.18
C LEU A 20 35.34 -1.83 1.14
N GLU A 21 35.98 -2.47 2.11
CA GLU A 21 36.07 -3.94 2.20
C GLU A 21 34.69 -4.59 2.33
N LYS A 22 33.78 -3.96 3.08
CA LYS A 22 32.39 -4.44 3.21
C LYS A 22 31.56 -4.26 1.93
N ILE A 23 31.83 -3.24 1.13
CA ILE A 23 31.05 -2.98 -0.10
C ILE A 23 31.62 -3.73 -1.31
N PHE A 24 32.95 -3.87 -1.39
CA PHE A 24 33.66 -4.55 -2.47
C PHE A 24 34.47 -5.72 -1.90
N PRO A 25 33.83 -6.86 -1.55
CA PRO A 25 34.55 -8.02 -1.06
C PRO A 25 35.55 -8.51 -2.11
N HIS A 26 36.73 -8.95 -1.67
CA HIS A 26 37.72 -9.52 -2.58
C HIS A 26 37.11 -10.70 -3.34
N PRO A 27 37.23 -10.73 -4.69
CA PRO A 27 36.75 -11.86 -5.46
C PRO A 27 37.46 -13.13 -4.97
N ALA A 28 36.68 -14.18 -4.70
CA ALA A 28 37.24 -15.50 -4.43
C ALA A 28 38.16 -15.87 -5.61
N ASN A 29 39.38 -16.34 -5.31
CA ASN A 29 40.40 -16.71 -6.30
C ASN A 29 39.76 -17.49 -7.45
N SER A 30 39.55 -16.82 -8.59
CA SER A 30 38.98 -17.46 -9.75
C SER A 30 40.09 -18.27 -10.42
N ASN A 31 39.97 -19.60 -10.30
CA ASN A 31 40.79 -20.55 -11.02
C ASN A 31 40.93 -20.15 -12.50
N SER A 32 42.14 -20.30 -13.03
CA SER A 32 42.54 -19.95 -14.37
C SER A 32 41.55 -20.47 -15.42
N SER A 33 40.74 -19.58 -15.99
CA SER A 33 40.00 -19.88 -17.21
C SER A 33 41.00 -20.00 -18.35
N THR A 34 40.93 -21.09 -19.10
CA THR A 34 41.65 -21.26 -20.37
C THR A 34 41.29 -20.10 -21.29
N TYR A 35 42.29 -19.33 -21.68
CA TYR A 35 42.14 -18.15 -22.54
C TYR A 35 41.86 -18.62 -23.97
N ILE A 36 40.61 -18.52 -24.42
CA ILE A 36 40.24 -18.78 -25.81
C ILE A 36 40.49 -17.50 -26.61
N SER A 37 41.20 -17.61 -27.74
CA SER A 37 41.57 -16.48 -28.58
C SER A 37 40.31 -15.71 -29.06
N PRO A 38 40.28 -14.37 -28.96
CA PRO A 38 39.07 -13.54 -29.02
C PRO A 38 38.59 -13.21 -30.44
N CYS A 39 39.29 -13.64 -31.49
CA CYS A 39 38.95 -13.25 -32.85
C CYS A 39 37.84 -14.14 -33.43
N THR A 40 36.60 -13.92 -32.97
CA THR A 40 35.44 -14.43 -33.70
C THR A 40 35.17 -13.52 -34.90
N ALA A 41 34.56 -14.06 -35.97
CA ALA A 41 34.21 -13.28 -37.16
C ALA A 41 33.23 -12.11 -36.90
N ASN A 42 32.69 -12.00 -35.67
CA ASN A 42 31.74 -10.95 -35.27
C ASN A 42 32.40 -9.74 -34.58
N ASP A 43 33.71 -9.80 -34.28
CA ASP A 43 34.43 -8.76 -33.53
C ASP A 43 35.15 -7.76 -34.47
N TYR A 44 34.37 -7.08 -35.31
CA TYR A 44 34.88 -6.08 -36.26
C TYR A 44 35.57 -4.90 -35.54
N PRO A 45 36.60 -4.26 -36.11
CA PRO A 45 37.16 -3.03 -35.56
C PRO A 45 36.10 -1.93 -35.37
N PHE A 46 36.23 -1.11 -34.32
CA PHE A 46 35.46 0.10 -34.13
C PHE A 46 35.69 1.08 -35.28
N THR A 47 34.61 1.65 -35.79
CA THR A 47 34.65 2.67 -36.84
C THR A 47 34.76 4.08 -36.26
N LYS A 48 35.26 5.03 -37.06
CA LYS A 48 35.27 6.45 -36.68
C LYS A 48 33.87 6.95 -36.31
N GLY A 49 32.84 6.54 -37.05
CA GLY A 49 31.46 6.94 -36.79
C GLY A 49 30.96 6.44 -35.43
N GLU A 50 31.20 5.16 -35.12
CA GLU A 50 30.81 4.52 -33.85
C GLU A 50 31.42 5.25 -32.64
N VAL A 51 32.73 5.51 -32.71
CA VAL A 51 33.46 6.24 -31.65
C VAL A 51 32.97 7.70 -31.56
N ALA A 52 32.74 8.36 -32.70
CA ALA A 52 32.26 9.75 -32.74
C ALA A 52 30.88 9.88 -32.08
N THR A 53 29.97 8.93 -32.33
CA THR A 53 28.64 8.92 -31.72
C THR A 53 28.75 8.86 -30.20
N VAL A 54 29.57 7.97 -29.64
CA VAL A 54 29.73 7.87 -28.17
C VAL A 54 30.30 9.17 -27.60
N ILE A 55 31.35 9.72 -28.21
CA ILE A 55 32.03 10.93 -27.72
C ILE A 55 31.13 12.17 -27.79
N HIS A 56 30.35 12.31 -28.87
CA HIS A 56 29.44 13.45 -29.04
C HIS A 56 28.34 13.50 -27.97
N HIS A 57 27.87 12.33 -27.51
CA HIS A 57 26.83 12.22 -26.49
C HIS A 57 27.36 12.28 -25.05
N LEU A 58 28.67 12.47 -24.84
CA LEU A 58 29.21 12.68 -23.50
C LEU A 58 28.67 13.99 -22.91
N SER A 59 28.03 13.90 -21.74
CA SER A 59 27.51 15.05 -21.02
C SER A 59 28.63 15.95 -20.49
N LYS A 60 28.52 17.27 -20.69
CA LYS A 60 29.48 18.25 -20.16
C LYS A 60 29.34 18.39 -18.63
N GLY A 61 30.42 18.81 -17.95
CA GLY A 61 30.41 19.06 -16.50
C GLY A 61 30.45 17.80 -15.61
N LYS A 62 30.98 16.68 -16.11
CA LYS A 62 31.21 15.46 -15.30
C LYS A 62 32.61 15.46 -14.70
N ALA A 63 32.72 15.04 -13.44
CA ALA A 63 34.00 14.92 -12.76
C ALA A 63 34.92 13.87 -13.44
N PRO A 64 36.20 14.19 -13.66
CA PRO A 64 37.16 13.27 -14.27
C PRO A 64 37.57 12.14 -13.32
N GLY A 65 38.26 11.15 -13.88
CA GLY A 65 38.96 10.12 -13.10
C GLY A 65 40.27 10.65 -12.49
N PRO A 66 41.14 9.75 -11.98
CA PRO A 66 42.43 10.12 -11.40
C PRO A 66 43.40 10.79 -12.39
N ASP A 67 43.18 10.58 -13.69
CA ASP A 67 43.95 11.18 -14.78
C ASP A 67 43.63 12.67 -15.04
N GLY A 68 42.57 13.20 -14.42
CA GLY A 68 42.13 14.59 -14.62
C GLY A 68 41.52 14.88 -15.98
N ILE A 69 41.30 13.87 -16.83
CA ILE A 69 40.76 14.05 -18.18
C ILE A 69 39.24 13.99 -18.16
N ASP A 70 38.60 15.14 -18.38
CA ASP A 70 37.14 15.27 -18.41
C ASP A 70 36.54 15.02 -19.81
N ASN A 71 35.21 15.04 -19.88
CA ASN A 71 34.48 14.82 -21.13
C ASN A 71 34.75 15.90 -22.19
N ILE A 72 35.05 17.14 -21.78
CA ILE A 72 35.30 18.26 -22.70
C ILE A 72 36.65 18.05 -23.39
N ILE A 73 37.68 17.68 -22.63
CA ILE A 73 39.02 17.38 -23.16
C ILE A 73 38.94 16.24 -24.18
N ILE A 74 38.19 15.17 -23.89
CA ILE A 74 38.01 14.07 -24.85
C ILE A 74 37.30 14.53 -26.12
N GLN A 75 36.25 15.34 -26.01
CA GLN A 75 35.54 15.89 -27.17
C GLN A 75 36.44 16.76 -28.05
N GLN A 76 37.27 17.62 -27.45
CA GLN A 76 38.20 18.47 -28.19
C GLN A 76 39.35 17.67 -28.80
N ASN A 77 39.90 16.71 -28.05
CA ASN A 77 40.97 15.84 -28.52
C ASN A 77 40.51 15.02 -29.72
N PHE A 78 39.33 14.40 -29.66
CA PHE A 78 38.78 13.62 -30.77
C PHE A 78 38.46 14.48 -32.00
N LYS A 79 38.03 15.74 -31.80
CA LYS A 79 37.83 16.69 -32.92
C LYS A 79 39.14 16.97 -33.67
N LYS A 80 40.25 17.07 -32.96
CA LYS A 80 41.58 17.37 -33.53
C LYS A 80 42.32 16.13 -34.03
N PHE A 81 42.18 15.01 -33.32
CA PHE A 81 42.87 13.74 -33.56
C PHE A 81 41.88 12.56 -33.54
N PRO A 82 40.99 12.45 -34.54
CA PRO A 82 39.91 11.46 -34.52
C PRO A 82 40.37 10.01 -34.55
N PHE A 83 41.59 9.76 -35.04
CA PHE A 83 42.13 8.40 -35.18
C PHE A 83 42.80 7.87 -33.91
N LEU A 84 43.33 8.75 -33.04
CA LEU A 84 44.11 8.36 -31.87
C LEU A 84 43.34 7.43 -30.92
N LEU A 85 42.15 7.85 -30.50
CA LEU A 85 41.30 7.05 -29.60
C LEU A 85 40.76 5.80 -30.29
N MET A 86 40.46 5.89 -31.60
CA MET A 86 39.97 4.75 -32.38
C MET A 86 41.03 3.65 -32.49
N GLU A 87 42.28 4.00 -32.78
CA GLU A 87 43.41 3.07 -32.83
C GLU A 87 43.68 2.44 -31.46
N LEU A 88 43.62 3.25 -30.39
CA LEU A 88 43.74 2.74 -29.02
C LEU A 88 42.67 1.68 -28.73
N PHE A 89 41.39 1.97 -29.02
CA PHE A 89 40.29 1.04 -28.75
C PHE A 89 40.36 -0.22 -29.62
N ASN A 90 40.75 -0.10 -30.89
CA ASN A 90 40.94 -1.25 -31.78
C ASN A 90 42.14 -2.12 -31.37
N THR A 91 43.19 -1.50 -30.85
CA THR A 91 44.32 -2.23 -30.27
C THR A 91 43.88 -3.00 -29.02
N CYS A 92 43.05 -2.40 -28.17
CA CYS A 92 42.48 -3.09 -27.00
C CYS A 92 41.63 -4.31 -27.40
N LEU A 93 40.83 -4.19 -28.47
CA LEU A 93 40.07 -5.33 -29.03
C LEU A 93 41.00 -6.43 -29.55
N LYS A 94 41.99 -6.07 -30.38
CA LYS A 94 42.94 -7.03 -30.97
C LYS A 94 43.73 -7.80 -29.91
N LEU A 95 44.12 -7.13 -28.83
CA LEU A 95 44.86 -7.72 -27.73
C LEU A 95 43.96 -8.40 -26.69
N ALA A 96 42.63 -8.29 -26.82
CA ALA A 96 41.64 -8.63 -25.79
C ALA A 96 42.08 -8.24 -24.37
N LYS A 97 42.61 -7.02 -24.26
CA LYS A 97 43.12 -6.49 -23.00
C LYS A 97 42.52 -5.11 -22.76
N PHE A 98 41.82 -4.98 -21.63
CA PHE A 98 41.43 -3.69 -21.12
C PHE A 98 42.61 -3.07 -20.34
N PRO A 99 43.06 -1.84 -20.66
CA PRO A 99 44.23 -1.24 -20.04
C PRO A 99 44.08 -1.09 -18.52
N ASP A 100 45.07 -1.56 -17.77
CA ASP A 100 45.06 -1.51 -16.30
C ASP A 100 44.95 -0.08 -15.74
N PRO A 101 45.63 0.94 -16.29
CA PRO A 101 45.46 2.32 -15.83
C PRO A 101 44.03 2.84 -15.94
N LEU A 102 43.23 2.32 -16.88
CA LEU A 102 41.83 2.74 -17.07
C LEU A 102 40.86 2.09 -16.07
N LYS A 103 41.31 1.08 -15.31
CA LYS A 103 40.53 0.41 -14.26
C LYS A 103 40.66 1.10 -12.90
N VAL A 104 41.67 1.95 -12.74
CA VAL A 104 41.95 2.65 -11.48
C VAL A 104 41.04 3.88 -11.39
N GLY A 105 40.26 3.98 -10.32
CA GLY A 105 39.32 5.08 -10.11
C GLY A 105 39.33 5.61 -8.68
N ASN A 106 38.94 6.88 -8.53
CA ASN A 106 38.75 7.48 -7.21
C ASN A 106 37.37 7.12 -6.68
N ILE A 107 37.29 6.54 -5.48
CA ILE A 107 36.01 6.23 -4.84
C ILE A 107 35.60 7.38 -3.94
N ILE A 108 34.46 7.99 -4.25
CA ILE A 108 33.86 9.07 -3.44
C ILE A 108 32.67 8.49 -2.66
N LEU A 109 32.71 8.62 -1.33
CA LEU A 109 31.64 8.13 -0.45
C LEU A 109 30.62 9.24 -0.17
N PHE A 110 29.38 9.07 -0.65
CA PHE A 110 28.28 9.97 -0.33
C PHE A 110 27.48 9.44 0.86
N HIS A 111 27.49 10.18 1.96
CA HIS A 111 26.74 9.83 3.16
C HIS A 111 25.24 10.07 2.97
N LYS A 112 24.42 9.05 3.27
CA LYS A 112 22.95 9.17 3.29
C LYS A 112 22.56 10.01 4.50
N HIS A 113 21.79 11.06 4.27
CA HIS A 113 21.36 11.97 5.33
C HIS A 113 20.61 11.22 6.45
N GLY A 114 20.92 11.55 7.70
CA GLY A 114 20.26 10.98 8.89
C GLY A 114 20.69 9.57 9.30
N LYS A 115 21.70 8.96 8.65
CA LYS A 115 22.21 7.62 9.01
C LYS A 115 23.52 7.68 9.81
N SER A 116 23.87 6.58 10.48
CA SER A 116 25.11 6.50 11.27
C SER A 116 26.35 6.58 10.37
N LYS A 117 27.34 7.37 10.79
CA LYS A 117 28.61 7.54 10.06
C LYS A 117 29.53 6.31 10.14
N THR A 118 29.24 5.36 11.02
CA THR A 118 30.05 4.16 11.23
C THR A 118 29.61 2.97 10.36
N ASP A 119 28.39 3.01 9.82
CA ASP A 119 27.83 1.88 9.05
C ASP A 119 28.10 2.02 7.55
N ALA A 120 28.62 0.96 6.92
CA ALA A 120 28.88 0.93 5.48
C ALA A 120 27.61 1.15 4.63
N SER A 121 26.45 0.63 5.08
CA SER A 121 25.16 0.78 4.39
C SER A 121 24.65 2.24 4.38
N SER A 122 25.21 3.11 5.21
CA SER A 122 24.93 4.54 5.25
C SER A 122 25.58 5.32 4.12
N TYR A 123 26.54 4.75 3.39
CA TYR A 123 27.22 5.43 2.30
C TYR A 123 26.79 4.89 0.93
N ARG A 124 26.96 5.71 -0.10
CA ARG A 124 26.89 5.33 -1.51
C ARG A 124 28.28 5.58 -2.12
N PRO A 125 29.02 4.54 -2.52
CA PRO A 125 30.26 4.75 -3.24
C PRO A 125 29.96 5.14 -4.68
N ILE A 126 30.67 6.15 -5.18
CA ILE A 126 30.70 6.53 -6.58
C ILE A 126 32.14 6.39 -7.06
N SER A 127 32.37 5.52 -8.04
CA SER A 127 33.68 5.32 -8.64
C SER A 127 33.89 6.28 -9.82
N LEU A 128 34.83 7.20 -9.68
CA LEU A 128 35.27 8.10 -10.74
C LEU A 128 36.38 7.42 -11.55
N LEU A 129 35.98 6.68 -12.59
CA LEU A 129 36.91 6.05 -13.54
C LEU A 129 37.35 7.02 -14.65
N PRO A 130 38.54 6.81 -15.24
CA PRO A 130 39.03 7.51 -16.43
C PRO A 130 38.00 7.55 -17.56
N THR A 131 37.81 8.73 -18.15
CA THR A 131 36.80 8.96 -19.19
C THR A 131 37.05 8.12 -20.43
N ILE A 132 38.32 7.94 -20.81
CA ILE A 132 38.73 7.10 -21.95
C ILE A 132 38.24 5.65 -21.76
N GLY A 133 38.37 5.11 -20.54
CA GLY A 133 37.88 3.78 -20.20
C GLY A 133 36.36 3.67 -20.33
N LYS A 134 35.62 4.67 -19.84
CA LYS A 134 34.15 4.72 -19.96
C LYS A 134 33.67 4.77 -21.41
N VAL A 135 34.42 5.42 -22.31
CA VAL A 135 34.11 5.43 -23.75
C VAL A 135 34.26 4.02 -24.33
N LEU A 136 35.37 3.33 -24.02
CA LEU A 136 35.59 1.95 -24.45
C LEU A 136 34.52 1.00 -23.89
N GLU A 137 34.19 1.11 -22.59
CA GLU A 137 33.11 0.34 -21.96
C GLU A 137 31.77 0.57 -22.62
N LYS A 138 31.44 1.82 -22.98
CA LYS A 138 30.19 2.17 -23.65
C LYS A 138 30.11 1.53 -25.04
N LEU A 139 31.20 1.57 -25.82
CA LEU A 139 31.30 0.91 -27.12
C LEU A 139 31.09 -0.60 -27.00
N LEU A 140 31.78 -1.24 -26.05
CA LEU A 140 31.63 -2.68 -25.78
C LEU A 140 30.20 -3.02 -25.32
N THR A 141 29.63 -2.21 -24.43
CA THR A 141 28.26 -2.40 -23.92
C THR A 141 27.22 -2.29 -25.05
N GLN A 142 27.41 -1.36 -25.99
CA GLN A 142 26.53 -1.24 -27.16
C GLN A 142 26.57 -2.50 -28.02
N ARG A 143 27.76 -3.04 -28.28
CA ARG A 143 27.93 -4.28 -29.06
C ARG A 143 27.38 -5.51 -28.34
N LEU A 144 27.63 -5.63 -27.04
CA LEU A 144 27.07 -6.70 -26.21
C LEU A 144 25.54 -6.64 -26.18
N ASN A 145 24.96 -5.47 -25.97
CA ASN A 145 23.51 -5.29 -26.00
C ASN A 145 22.93 -5.64 -27.37
N PHE A 146 23.56 -5.21 -28.46
CA PHE A 146 23.14 -5.60 -29.81
C PHE A 146 23.16 -7.12 -30.00
N HIS A 147 24.23 -7.79 -29.57
CA HIS A 147 24.33 -9.25 -29.65
C HIS A 147 23.25 -9.95 -28.80
N LEU A 148 23.02 -9.49 -27.58
CA LEU A 148 22.03 -10.07 -26.67
C LEU A 148 20.59 -9.90 -27.17
N GLU A 149 20.26 -8.72 -27.71
CA GLU A 149 18.95 -8.42 -28.28
C GLU A 149 18.73 -9.18 -29.59
N LYS A 150 19.70 -9.14 -30.53
CA LYS A 150 19.60 -9.85 -31.83
C LYS A 150 19.42 -11.35 -31.66
N ASN A 151 20.04 -11.94 -30.64
CA ASN A 151 19.95 -13.38 -30.35
C ASN A 151 18.88 -13.74 -29.32
N ASN A 152 17.99 -12.81 -28.94
CA ASN A 152 16.91 -13.02 -27.96
C ASN A 152 17.39 -13.64 -26.63
N ARG A 153 18.57 -13.25 -26.15
CA ARG A 153 19.17 -13.79 -24.91
C ARG A 153 18.69 -13.08 -23.64
N LEU A 154 17.94 -11.98 -23.78
CA LEU A 154 17.34 -11.25 -22.66
C LEU A 154 15.88 -11.64 -22.45
N SER A 155 15.50 -11.85 -21.18
CA SER A 155 14.11 -12.17 -20.83
C SER A 155 13.14 -11.08 -21.27
N ASN A 156 12.00 -11.47 -21.81
CA ASN A 156 10.90 -10.57 -22.13
C ASN A 156 10.29 -9.87 -20.91
N LEU A 157 10.64 -10.31 -19.69
CA LEU A 157 10.21 -9.73 -18.42
C LEU A 157 11.26 -8.82 -17.77
N GLN A 158 12.43 -8.63 -18.40
CA GLN A 158 13.44 -7.68 -17.94
C GLN A 158 13.17 -6.29 -18.52
N TYR A 159 12.80 -5.34 -17.64
CA TYR A 159 12.46 -3.96 -18.01
C TYR A 159 13.51 -2.93 -17.56
N GLY A 160 14.25 -3.22 -16.49
CA GLY A 160 15.31 -2.33 -16.00
C GLY A 160 16.52 -2.35 -16.93
N PHE A 161 17.11 -1.17 -17.15
CA PHE A 161 18.34 -0.98 -17.93
C PHE A 161 18.29 -1.53 -19.36
N ARG A 162 17.10 -1.58 -19.97
CA ARG A 162 16.89 -2.09 -21.33
C ARG A 162 16.31 -0.98 -22.21
N GLU A 163 16.86 -0.84 -23.41
CA GLU A 163 16.42 0.18 -24.35
C GLU A 163 14.96 -0.04 -24.78
N GLY A 164 14.21 1.05 -24.93
CA GLY A 164 12.78 0.99 -25.28
C GLY A 164 11.87 0.37 -24.21
N ARG A 165 12.39 0.01 -23.02
CA ARG A 165 11.60 -0.51 -21.91
C ARG A 165 11.64 0.43 -20.72
N SER A 166 10.50 0.55 -20.05
CA SER A 166 10.35 1.41 -18.88
C SER A 166 9.72 0.66 -17.71
N THR A 167 9.80 1.28 -16.53
CA THR A 167 9.08 0.82 -15.35
C THR A 167 7.56 0.85 -15.56
N GLU A 168 7.06 1.73 -16.42
CA GLU A 168 5.65 1.80 -16.79
C GLU A 168 5.22 0.56 -17.58
N MET A 169 6.00 0.13 -18.57
CA MET A 169 5.72 -1.09 -19.33
C MET A 169 5.73 -2.34 -18.45
N ALA A 170 6.63 -2.38 -17.46
CA ALA A 170 6.66 -3.47 -16.47
C ALA A 170 5.34 -3.54 -15.68
N ILE A 171 4.83 -2.38 -15.27
CA ILE A 171 3.54 -2.25 -14.57
C ILE A 171 2.40 -2.64 -15.51
N THR A 172 2.35 -2.12 -16.73
CA THR A 172 1.30 -2.46 -17.70
C THR A 172 1.25 -3.95 -17.97
N LYS A 173 2.40 -4.61 -18.18
CA LYS A 173 2.44 -6.06 -18.36
C LYS A 173 1.91 -6.82 -17.15
N LEU A 174 2.24 -6.37 -15.94
CA LEU A 174 1.69 -6.94 -14.71
C LEU A 174 0.16 -6.80 -14.68
N LEU A 175 -0.36 -5.63 -15.05
CA LEU A 175 -1.81 -5.38 -15.14
C LEU A 175 -2.49 -6.25 -16.19
N ASP A 176 -1.93 -6.36 -17.38
CA ASP A 176 -2.44 -7.21 -18.45
C ASP A 176 -2.44 -8.68 -18.04
N THR A 177 -1.40 -9.13 -17.34
CA THR A 177 -1.33 -10.50 -16.80
C THR A 177 -2.44 -10.73 -15.78
N ILE A 178 -2.63 -9.77 -14.85
CA ILE A 178 -3.75 -9.79 -13.90
C ILE A 178 -5.10 -9.81 -14.62
N HIS A 179 -5.25 -9.11 -15.75
CA HIS A 179 -6.48 -9.07 -16.55
C HIS A 179 -6.72 -10.39 -17.30
N LYS A 180 -5.69 -10.96 -17.93
CA LYS A 180 -5.76 -12.25 -18.65
C LYS A 180 -6.11 -13.41 -17.71
N VAL A 181 -5.49 -13.45 -16.52
CA VAL A 181 -5.82 -14.47 -15.50
C VAL A 181 -7.28 -14.36 -15.05
N LYS A 182 -7.88 -13.15 -15.01
CA LYS A 182 -9.32 -12.98 -14.76
C LYS A 182 -10.19 -13.49 -15.91
N ALA A 183 -9.78 -13.27 -17.17
CA ALA A 183 -10.52 -13.73 -18.34
C ALA A 183 -10.50 -15.25 -18.49
N SER A 184 -9.38 -15.90 -18.14
CA SER A 184 -9.20 -17.37 -18.17
C SER A 184 -9.97 -18.14 -17.10
N GLY A 185 -10.77 -17.48 -16.26
CA GLY A 185 -11.61 -18.14 -15.25
C GLY A 185 -10.89 -18.72 -14.04
N VAL A 186 -9.55 -18.79 -14.03
CA VAL A 186 -8.74 -19.21 -12.85
C VAL A 186 -8.95 -18.23 -11.67
N ILE A 187 -9.24 -16.96 -11.96
CA ILE A 187 -9.82 -15.99 -11.02
C ILE A 187 -11.20 -15.61 -11.54
N THR A 188 -12.23 -16.38 -11.19
CA THR A 188 -13.61 -16.07 -11.62
C THR A 188 -14.09 -14.72 -11.06
N ASN A 189 -14.74 -13.94 -11.92
CA ASN A 189 -15.38 -12.65 -11.64
C ASN A 189 -16.53 -12.70 -10.60
N ARG A 190 -16.77 -13.83 -9.92
CA ARG A 190 -17.93 -14.01 -9.04
C ARG A 190 -17.77 -13.45 -7.62
N THR A 191 -16.59 -12.96 -7.26
CA THR A 191 -16.43 -12.15 -6.04
C THR A 191 -15.47 -11.00 -6.32
N GLY A 192 -15.74 -9.84 -5.68
CA GLY A 192 -14.95 -8.61 -5.76
C GLY A 192 -13.51 -8.72 -5.26
N ALA A 193 -12.73 -9.65 -5.79
CA ALA A 193 -11.28 -9.69 -5.74
C ALA A 193 -10.71 -9.39 -7.14
N GLY A 194 -11.37 -9.87 -8.21
CA GLY A 194 -11.03 -9.58 -9.61
C GLY A 194 -11.29 -8.12 -10.00
N ALA A 195 -12.46 -7.56 -9.69
CA ALA A 195 -12.71 -6.12 -9.83
C ALA A 195 -11.81 -5.27 -8.92
N TRP A 196 -11.21 -5.87 -7.88
CA TRP A 196 -10.34 -5.19 -6.92
C TRP A 196 -8.87 -5.23 -7.30
N GLY A 197 -8.32 -6.21 -8.03
CA GLY A 197 -6.96 -6.04 -8.57
C GLY A 197 -6.87 -4.81 -9.50
N SER A 198 -7.89 -4.62 -10.34
CA SER A 198 -8.01 -3.43 -11.20
C SER A 198 -8.50 -2.21 -10.40
N ARG A 199 -9.41 -2.29 -9.41
CA ARG A 199 -9.73 -1.12 -8.55
C ARG A 199 -8.66 -0.80 -7.53
N LEU A 200 -7.81 -1.73 -7.10
CA LEU A 200 -6.73 -1.51 -6.14
C LEU A 200 -5.63 -0.80 -6.89
N VAL A 201 -5.22 -1.31 -8.07
CA VAL A 201 -4.31 -0.60 -8.98
C VAL A 201 -4.97 0.68 -9.50
N SER A 202 -6.21 0.71 -9.99
CA SER A 202 -6.86 1.97 -10.42
C SER A 202 -7.27 2.91 -9.28
N ARG A 203 -7.36 2.51 -8.01
CA ARG A 203 -7.50 3.43 -6.84
C ARG A 203 -6.13 3.86 -6.29
N THR A 204 -5.07 3.06 -6.44
CA THR A 204 -3.67 3.46 -6.17
C THR A 204 -3.05 4.27 -7.31
N TYR A 205 -3.48 4.03 -8.54
CA TYR A 205 -2.97 4.53 -9.83
C TYR A 205 -4.14 4.94 -10.76
N SER A 206 -5.12 5.70 -10.23
CA SER A 206 -6.12 6.38 -11.08
C SER A 206 -5.40 7.45 -11.92
N PRO A 207 -5.74 7.69 -13.21
CA PRO A 207 -5.16 8.77 -14.01
C PRO A 207 -5.26 10.16 -13.35
N ASN A 208 -6.36 10.41 -12.62
CA ASN A 208 -6.56 11.64 -11.84
C ASN A 208 -5.68 11.72 -10.57
N ARG A 209 -5.25 10.57 -10.01
CA ARG A 209 -4.29 10.48 -8.89
C ARG A 209 -2.83 10.42 -9.38
N GLN A 210 -2.61 10.02 -10.63
CA GLN A 210 -1.32 9.99 -11.31
C GLN A 210 -0.86 11.38 -11.75
N LYS A 211 -1.76 12.30 -12.15
CA LYS A 211 -1.40 13.70 -12.46
C LYS A 211 -0.64 14.38 -11.30
N THR A 212 -0.96 14.05 -10.06
CA THR A 212 -0.31 14.58 -8.86
C THR A 212 1.04 13.90 -8.56
N LEU A 213 1.20 12.61 -8.87
CA LEU A 213 2.45 11.86 -8.70
C LEU A 213 3.46 12.12 -9.83
N ASN A 214 2.99 12.26 -11.08
CA ASN A 214 3.79 12.28 -12.30
C ASN A 214 4.25 13.68 -12.71
N ASN A 215 3.60 14.77 -12.28
CA ASN A 215 4.09 16.15 -12.51
C ASN A 215 5.25 16.55 -11.57
N SER A 216 5.93 15.57 -10.98
CA SER A 216 7.06 15.73 -10.05
C SER A 216 8.31 15.02 -10.59
N THR A 217 8.59 15.20 -11.88
CA THR A 217 9.68 14.57 -12.65
C THR A 217 11.10 14.99 -12.24
N SER A 218 11.28 15.79 -11.18
CA SER A 218 12.59 16.29 -10.75
C SER A 218 13.07 15.81 -9.37
N VAL A 219 12.44 14.80 -8.75
CA VAL A 219 12.79 14.36 -7.37
C VAL A 219 13.19 12.88 -7.31
N PRO A 220 14.34 12.51 -6.71
CA PRO A 220 14.84 11.13 -6.73
C PRO A 220 13.99 10.17 -5.87
N PRO A 221 14.03 8.85 -6.19
CA PRO A 221 13.05 7.88 -5.71
C PRO A 221 13.53 7.21 -4.42
N GLY A 222 12.91 7.55 -3.30
CA GLY A 222 13.08 6.84 -2.03
C GLY A 222 12.16 7.40 -0.96
N ASP A 223 12.39 8.66 -0.58
CA ASP A 223 11.75 9.28 0.60
C ASP A 223 10.34 9.81 0.32
N LEU A 224 10.05 10.21 -0.92
CA LEU A 224 8.77 10.86 -1.27
C LEU A 224 7.60 9.86 -1.33
N ARG A 225 7.84 8.59 -1.69
CA ARG A 225 6.75 7.64 -2.01
C ARG A 225 5.95 7.22 -0.78
N CYS A 226 6.62 6.97 0.36
CA CYS A 226 5.97 6.54 1.59
C CYS A 226 5.12 7.65 2.22
N ALA A 227 5.66 8.88 2.30
CA ALA A 227 4.97 10.02 2.89
C ALA A 227 3.78 10.49 2.02
N LEU A 228 3.94 10.51 0.70
CA LEU A 228 2.88 10.87 -0.25
C LEU A 228 1.72 9.85 -0.23
N GLN A 229 2.05 8.57 -0.08
CA GLN A 229 1.08 7.46 0.03
C GLN A 229 0.23 7.55 1.31
N VAL A 230 0.82 7.96 2.43
CA VAL A 230 0.13 8.20 3.72
C VAL A 230 -0.76 9.45 3.65
N ILE A 231 -0.24 10.59 3.17
CA ILE A 231 -0.96 11.87 3.18
C ILE A 231 -2.10 11.90 2.16
N ILE A 232 -1.80 11.64 0.88
CA ILE A 232 -2.72 12.02 -0.20
C ILE A 232 -3.82 10.99 -0.39
N LEU A 233 -3.52 9.71 -0.15
CA LEU A 233 -4.36 8.64 -0.67
C LEU A 233 -4.99 7.76 0.40
N GLY A 234 -4.49 7.76 1.64
CA GLY A 234 -4.94 6.84 2.69
C GLY A 234 -4.73 5.37 2.29
N ILE A 235 -3.67 5.10 1.52
CA ILE A 235 -3.44 3.77 0.95
C ILE A 235 -2.32 3.09 1.74
N PRO A 236 -2.54 1.88 2.27
CA PRO A 236 -1.49 1.14 2.94
C PRO A 236 -0.38 0.74 1.94
N PRO A 237 0.87 0.53 2.41
CA PRO A 237 1.94 -0.02 1.59
C PRO A 237 1.52 -1.27 0.82
N LEU A 238 1.92 -1.36 -0.45
CA LEU A 238 1.46 -2.42 -1.36
C LEU A 238 1.74 -3.82 -0.80
N HIS A 239 2.93 -4.02 -0.21
CA HIS A 239 3.31 -5.31 0.36
C HIS A 239 2.41 -5.74 1.53
N LEU A 240 1.99 -4.81 2.40
CA LEU A 240 1.05 -5.11 3.51
C LEU A 240 -0.34 -5.43 2.99
N GLN A 241 -0.78 -4.70 1.96
CA GLN A 241 -2.06 -4.94 1.30
C GLN A 241 -2.08 -6.32 0.60
N LEU A 242 -1.00 -6.69 -0.09
CA LEU A 242 -0.84 -8.02 -0.69
C LEU A 242 -0.81 -9.13 0.37
N GLN A 243 -0.09 -8.92 1.48
CA GLN A 243 -0.04 -9.89 2.58
C GLN A 243 -1.43 -10.12 3.19
N ARG A 244 -2.23 -9.06 3.39
CA ARG A 244 -3.61 -9.18 3.88
C ARG A 244 -4.48 -10.00 2.93
N GLU A 245 -4.42 -9.73 1.63
CA GLU A 245 -5.22 -10.45 0.62
C GLU A 245 -4.76 -11.90 0.44
N ALA A 246 -3.46 -12.16 0.51
CA ALA A 246 -2.90 -13.52 0.49
C ALA A 246 -3.41 -14.34 1.68
N ARG A 247 -3.36 -13.77 2.89
CA ARG A 247 -3.92 -14.39 4.11
C ARG A 247 -5.43 -14.63 3.99
N GLY A 248 -6.17 -13.65 3.48
CA GLY A 248 -7.61 -13.81 3.24
C GLY A 248 -7.91 -14.90 2.21
N THR A 249 -7.10 -15.03 1.16
CA THR A 249 -7.26 -16.07 0.13
C THR A 249 -6.97 -17.46 0.69
N ALA A 250 -5.90 -17.59 1.48
CA ALA A 250 -5.56 -18.83 2.17
C ALA A 250 -6.72 -19.32 3.06
N LEU A 251 -7.25 -18.43 3.90
CA LEU A 251 -8.36 -18.76 4.82
C LEU A 251 -9.69 -19.03 4.10
N PHE A 252 -10.13 -18.11 3.22
CA PHE A 252 -11.50 -18.16 2.68
C PHE A 252 -11.68 -19.05 1.46
N ARG A 253 -10.60 -19.38 0.74
CA ARG A 253 -10.67 -20.13 -0.52
C ARG A 253 -9.89 -21.44 -0.48
N LEU A 254 -8.64 -21.37 -0.04
CA LEU A 254 -7.77 -22.55 -0.02
C LEU A 254 -7.98 -23.41 1.22
N ARG A 255 -8.69 -22.89 2.24
CA ARG A 255 -8.88 -23.54 3.55
C ARG A 255 -7.55 -23.95 4.19
N LEU A 256 -6.52 -23.14 4.00
CA LEU A 256 -5.18 -23.40 4.53
C LEU A 256 -4.96 -22.62 5.83
N PRO A 257 -4.41 -23.25 6.88
CA PRO A 257 -4.03 -22.55 8.10
C PRO A 257 -2.90 -21.58 7.80
N LEU A 258 -2.84 -20.48 8.56
CA LEU A 258 -1.77 -19.49 8.41
C LEU A 258 -0.53 -19.96 9.18
N SER A 259 0.59 -20.16 8.48
CA SER A 259 1.88 -20.49 9.11
C SER A 259 2.44 -19.26 9.85
N THR A 260 2.86 -19.46 11.10
CA THR A 260 3.50 -18.55 12.08
C THR A 260 2.60 -17.64 12.93
N ASN A 261 2.63 -17.84 14.26
CA ASN A 261 2.31 -16.94 15.41
C ASN A 261 1.16 -15.92 15.28
N VAL A 262 0.21 -16.16 14.37
CA VAL A 262 -0.85 -15.22 14.03
C VAL A 262 -2.16 -16.00 13.94
N SER A 263 -2.82 -16.05 15.10
CA SER A 263 -4.22 -16.39 15.38
C SER A 263 -4.67 -17.84 15.19
N ASP A 264 -5.26 -18.38 16.27
CA ASP A 264 -6.07 -19.62 16.35
C ASP A 264 -7.38 -19.43 15.57
N ILE A 265 -7.27 -19.33 14.24
CA ILE A 265 -8.43 -19.38 13.35
C ILE A 265 -8.23 -20.61 12.48
N ASP A 266 -8.91 -21.68 12.85
CA ASP A 266 -9.00 -22.87 12.01
C ASP A 266 -9.87 -22.51 10.78
N PRO A 267 -9.36 -22.70 9.55
CA PRO A 267 -10.15 -22.50 8.34
C PRO A 267 -11.44 -23.33 8.30
N SER A 268 -11.53 -24.46 9.02
CA SER A 268 -12.72 -25.30 9.11
C SER A 268 -13.90 -24.60 9.82
N GLU A 269 -13.60 -23.68 10.74
CA GLU A 269 -14.59 -22.95 11.53
C GLU A 269 -15.20 -21.74 10.79
N ILE A 270 -14.76 -21.43 9.56
CA ILE A 270 -15.17 -20.21 8.86
C ILE A 270 -16.40 -20.45 7.98
N GLU A 271 -17.38 -19.56 8.09
CA GLU A 271 -18.67 -19.69 7.41
C GLU A 271 -18.56 -19.95 5.90
N GLU A 272 -19.41 -20.83 5.38
CA GLU A 272 -19.60 -20.99 3.94
C GLU A 272 -20.73 -20.13 3.40
N LYS A 273 -20.39 -19.36 2.35
CA LYS A 273 -21.41 -18.62 1.61
C LYS A 273 -22.03 -19.56 0.61
N ALA A 274 -23.31 -19.83 0.78
CA ALA A 274 -24.08 -20.58 -0.20
C ALA A 274 -24.12 -19.80 -1.52
N THR A 275 -23.93 -20.53 -2.63
CA THR A 275 -23.92 -19.97 -3.99
C THR A 275 -25.10 -20.49 -4.81
N GLY A 276 -25.45 -19.80 -5.89
CA GLY A 276 -26.61 -20.15 -6.73
C GLY A 276 -27.96 -19.92 -6.05
N TRP A 277 -29.03 -20.43 -6.65
CA TRP A 277 -30.37 -20.40 -6.08
C TRP A 277 -30.59 -21.62 -5.18
N SER A 278 -31.32 -21.48 -4.07
CA SER A 278 -31.71 -22.64 -3.24
C SER A 278 -32.91 -23.41 -3.80
N THR A 279 -33.69 -22.77 -4.66
CA THR A 279 -35.02 -23.16 -5.16
C THR A 279 -35.26 -22.54 -6.53
N HIS A 280 -36.25 -23.03 -7.29
CA HIS A 280 -36.56 -22.48 -8.61
C HIS A 280 -37.04 -21.01 -8.49
N PRO A 281 -36.73 -20.11 -9.44
CA PRO A 281 -37.14 -18.69 -9.36
C PRO A 281 -38.65 -18.45 -9.23
N SER A 282 -39.48 -19.40 -9.64
CA SER A 282 -40.94 -19.34 -9.48
C SER A 282 -41.41 -19.74 -8.08
N GLU A 283 -40.57 -20.40 -7.28
CA GLU A 283 -40.87 -20.78 -5.89
C GLU A 283 -40.61 -19.57 -4.99
N HIS A 284 -41.70 -18.97 -4.50
CA HIS A 284 -41.68 -17.86 -3.56
C HIS A 284 -42.60 -18.17 -2.38
N LEU A 285 -42.36 -17.51 -1.26
CA LEU A 285 -43.26 -17.58 -0.12
C LEU A 285 -44.57 -16.88 -0.46
N SER A 286 -45.67 -17.33 0.14
CA SER A 286 -46.95 -16.66 -0.02
C SER A 286 -46.84 -15.20 0.46
N PRO A 287 -47.45 -14.23 -0.24
CA PRO A 287 -47.43 -12.82 0.16
C PRO A 287 -47.90 -12.56 1.60
N THR A 288 -48.72 -13.46 2.15
CA THR A 288 -49.28 -13.35 3.50
C THR A 288 -48.43 -14.03 4.59
N GLN A 289 -47.35 -14.72 4.22
CA GLN A 289 -46.46 -15.40 5.16
C GLN A 289 -45.41 -14.47 5.77
N ILE A 290 -45.05 -13.37 5.10
CA ILE A 290 -44.07 -12.43 5.61
C ILE A 290 -44.70 -11.05 5.70
N SER A 291 -44.64 -10.46 6.90
CA SER A 291 -45.05 -9.09 7.15
C SER A 291 -43.88 -8.29 7.71
N LEU A 292 -43.65 -7.11 7.15
CA LEU A 292 -42.72 -6.12 7.71
C LEU A 292 -43.45 -5.03 8.51
N ASP A 293 -44.77 -5.06 8.52
CA ASP A 293 -45.60 -4.21 9.39
C ASP A 293 -45.55 -4.72 10.82
N ASP A 294 -45.72 -3.81 11.78
CA ASP A 294 -45.67 -4.11 13.20
C ASP A 294 -46.78 -5.10 13.61
N GLY A 295 -46.38 -6.35 13.83
CA GLY A 295 -47.26 -7.45 14.21
C GLY A 295 -47.66 -7.42 15.69
N GLY A 296 -47.16 -6.48 16.50
CA GLY A 296 -47.36 -6.42 17.94
C GLY A 296 -48.84 -6.37 18.38
N ASN A 297 -49.73 -5.82 17.55
CA ASN A 297 -51.14 -5.65 17.86
C ASN A 297 -52.05 -6.81 17.40
N ILE A 298 -51.53 -7.79 16.66
CA ILE A 298 -52.34 -8.90 16.13
C ILE A 298 -52.58 -9.91 17.25
N ASN A 299 -53.82 -10.01 17.76
CA ASN A 299 -54.08 -10.79 18.97
C ASN A 299 -54.47 -12.28 18.81
N THR A 300 -54.47 -12.82 17.60
CA THR A 300 -55.00 -14.16 17.31
C THR A 300 -53.91 -15.19 17.02
N GLY A 301 -54.09 -16.43 17.50
CA GLY A 301 -53.22 -17.57 17.23
C GLY A 301 -51.98 -17.69 18.12
N LEU A 302 -51.24 -18.79 17.95
CA LEU A 302 -50.02 -19.07 18.71
C LEU A 302 -48.87 -18.17 18.25
N ARG A 303 -48.13 -17.59 19.20
CA ARG A 303 -47.01 -16.68 18.92
C ARG A 303 -45.70 -17.19 19.47
N ILE A 304 -44.66 -17.07 18.64
CA ILE A 304 -43.28 -17.33 19.01
C ILE A 304 -42.52 -16.02 18.87
N TYR A 305 -41.77 -15.64 19.90
CA TYR A 305 -40.92 -14.45 19.89
C TYR A 305 -39.48 -14.90 19.82
N THR A 306 -38.67 -14.23 19.00
CA THR A 306 -37.25 -14.58 18.82
C THR A 306 -36.39 -13.36 19.02
N ASP A 307 -35.24 -13.54 19.65
CA ASP A 307 -34.25 -12.47 19.74
C ASP A 307 -32.80 -13.01 19.78
N GLY A 308 -31.84 -12.15 19.45
CA GLY A 308 -30.42 -12.40 19.56
C GLY A 308 -29.71 -11.22 20.22
N SER A 309 -28.91 -11.49 21.25
CA SER A 309 -28.20 -10.47 22.02
C SER A 309 -26.69 -10.66 21.94
N LYS A 310 -25.95 -9.54 22.00
CA LYS A 310 -24.49 -9.55 22.13
C LYS A 310 -24.07 -8.66 23.29
N THR A 311 -23.34 -9.25 24.23
CA THR A 311 -22.75 -8.56 25.38
C THR A 311 -21.23 -8.61 25.30
N GLU A 312 -20.55 -8.00 26.27
CA GLU A 312 -19.08 -8.10 26.39
C GLU A 312 -18.62 -9.53 26.71
N ARG A 313 -19.48 -10.33 27.34
CA ARG A 313 -19.17 -11.69 27.78
C ARG A 313 -19.49 -12.76 26.74
N GLY A 314 -20.42 -12.51 25.83
CA GLY A 314 -20.82 -13.52 24.85
C GLY A 314 -21.88 -13.04 23.86
N VAL A 315 -22.38 -14.00 23.10
CA VAL A 315 -23.50 -13.82 22.16
C VAL A 315 -24.54 -14.87 22.51
N GLY A 316 -25.81 -14.50 22.58
CA GLY A 316 -26.89 -15.40 22.93
C GLY A 316 -28.04 -15.30 21.94
N ALA A 317 -28.71 -16.43 21.69
CA ALA A 317 -29.88 -16.52 20.84
C ALA A 317 -31.01 -17.18 21.63
N ALA A 318 -32.24 -16.71 21.49
CA ALA A 318 -33.38 -17.28 22.20
C ALA A 318 -34.69 -17.18 21.42
N PHE A 319 -35.59 -18.11 21.72
CA PHE A 319 -37.01 -17.96 21.41
C PHE A 319 -37.88 -18.36 22.60
N CYS A 320 -39.06 -17.77 22.69
CA CYS A 320 -40.07 -18.18 23.66
C CYS A 320 -41.44 -18.28 23.01
N VAL A 321 -42.24 -19.22 23.51
CA VAL A 321 -43.62 -19.44 23.06
C VAL A 321 -44.54 -19.03 24.20
N LEU A 322 -45.49 -18.15 23.90
CA LEU A 322 -46.46 -17.68 24.88
C LEU A 322 -47.89 -17.85 24.35
N THR A 323 -48.67 -18.64 25.08
CA THR A 323 -50.14 -18.63 25.04
C THR A 323 -50.67 -17.66 26.09
N ASP A 324 -51.93 -17.21 25.98
CA ASP A 324 -52.51 -15.96 26.54
C ASP A 324 -52.18 -15.55 27.98
N VAL A 325 -51.64 -16.42 28.84
CA VAL A 325 -51.18 -16.06 30.20
C VAL A 325 -49.83 -16.70 30.59
N ASN A 326 -49.35 -17.75 29.92
CA ASN A 326 -48.17 -18.54 30.35
C ASN A 326 -47.15 -18.80 29.24
N ILE A 327 -45.87 -18.81 29.62
CA ILE A 327 -44.77 -19.27 28.76
C ILE A 327 -44.82 -20.79 28.72
N THR A 328 -45.14 -21.35 27.55
CA THR A 328 -45.26 -22.80 27.36
C THR A 328 -43.92 -23.43 27.00
N ARG A 329 -43.05 -22.68 26.33
CA ARG A 329 -41.71 -23.15 25.96
C ARG A 329 -40.70 -22.02 25.90
N ARG A 330 -39.48 -22.34 26.32
CA ARG A 330 -38.29 -21.50 26.18
C ARG A 330 -37.19 -22.29 25.51
N TRP A 331 -36.42 -21.61 24.68
CA TRP A 331 -35.16 -22.12 24.17
C TRP A 331 -34.17 -20.96 24.14
N SER A 332 -32.95 -21.21 24.59
CA SER A 332 -31.86 -20.27 24.45
C SER A 332 -30.55 -21.04 24.32
N THR A 333 -29.56 -20.40 23.71
CA THR A 333 -28.21 -20.96 23.57
C THR A 333 -27.19 -19.84 23.54
N ARG A 334 -25.97 -20.19 23.96
CA ARG A 334 -24.80 -19.32 23.87
C ARG A 334 -24.04 -19.62 22.59
N LEU A 335 -23.54 -18.58 21.95
CA LEU A 335 -22.65 -18.61 20.80
C LEU A 335 -21.30 -18.04 21.21
N SER A 336 -20.27 -18.30 20.40
CA SER A 336 -18.95 -17.72 20.64
C SER A 336 -19.02 -16.19 20.67
N LEU A 337 -18.23 -15.55 21.53
CA LEU A 337 -18.06 -14.08 21.56
C LEU A 337 -17.64 -13.51 20.18
N ARG A 338 -17.04 -14.36 19.35
CA ARG A 338 -16.62 -14.05 17.97
C ARG A 338 -17.80 -13.99 16.97
N ASN A 339 -18.98 -14.52 17.31
CA ASN A 339 -20.17 -14.43 16.45
C ASN A 339 -20.81 -13.03 16.48
N THR A 340 -21.69 -12.76 15.51
CA THR A 340 -22.43 -11.48 15.41
C THR A 340 -23.85 -11.59 15.96
N VAL A 341 -24.44 -10.47 16.39
CA VAL A 341 -25.87 -10.36 16.75
C VAL A 341 -26.76 -10.96 15.66
N PHE A 342 -26.52 -10.60 14.39
CA PHE A 342 -27.25 -11.14 13.24
C PHE A 342 -27.22 -12.67 13.14
N GLN A 343 -26.10 -13.31 13.52
CA GLN A 343 -25.99 -14.77 13.52
C GLN A 343 -26.85 -15.38 14.64
N ALA A 344 -26.96 -14.70 15.79
CA ALA A 344 -27.83 -15.11 16.88
C ALA A 344 -29.31 -14.96 16.51
N GLU A 345 -29.72 -13.81 15.98
CA GLU A 345 -31.10 -13.53 15.59
C GLU A 345 -31.60 -14.50 14.51
N ILE A 346 -30.76 -14.79 13.49
CA ILE A 346 -31.17 -15.72 12.43
C ILE A 346 -31.18 -17.18 12.91
N LEU A 347 -30.36 -17.54 13.89
CA LEU A 347 -30.38 -18.86 14.53
C LEU A 347 -31.62 -19.02 15.42
N ALA A 348 -31.97 -17.99 16.20
CA ALA A 348 -33.19 -17.94 16.98
C ALA A 348 -34.42 -18.13 16.09
N LEU A 349 -34.47 -17.44 14.95
CA LEU A 349 -35.51 -17.62 13.95
C LEU A 349 -35.55 -19.04 13.38
N LEU A 350 -34.41 -19.64 13.03
CA LEU A 350 -34.37 -21.03 12.57
C LEU A 350 -34.97 -21.98 13.61
N LYS A 351 -34.60 -21.82 14.88
CA LYS A 351 -35.04 -22.69 15.97
C LYS A 351 -36.53 -22.50 16.28
N ALA A 352 -37.03 -21.28 16.17
CA ALA A 352 -38.46 -20.98 16.24
C ALA A 352 -39.25 -21.62 15.09
N VAL A 353 -38.73 -21.58 13.85
CA VAL A 353 -39.37 -22.22 12.69
C VAL A 353 -39.33 -23.75 12.83
N GLU A 354 -38.21 -24.33 13.23
CA GLU A 354 -38.10 -25.78 13.49
C GLU A 354 -39.11 -26.23 14.56
N HIS A 355 -39.32 -25.41 15.61
CA HIS A 355 -40.35 -25.69 16.59
C HIS A 355 -41.77 -25.52 16.04
N ALA A 356 -42.01 -24.46 15.26
CA ALA A 356 -43.32 -24.22 14.66
C ALA A 356 -43.77 -25.38 13.76
N VAL A 357 -42.82 -25.97 13.01
CA VAL A 357 -43.07 -27.16 12.16
C VAL A 357 -43.48 -28.38 12.99
N SER A 358 -43.02 -28.49 14.24
CA SER A 358 -43.37 -29.63 15.11
C SER A 358 -44.75 -29.49 15.79
N LEU A 359 -45.44 -28.36 15.60
CA LEU A 359 -46.74 -28.09 16.22
C LEU A 359 -47.89 -28.44 15.25
N PRO A 360 -49.07 -28.84 15.77
CA PRO A 360 -50.22 -29.13 14.94
C PRO A 360 -50.66 -27.90 14.13
N THR A 361 -51.24 -28.13 12.94
CA THR A 361 -51.66 -27.10 11.97
C THR A 361 -52.69 -26.13 12.54
N GLN A 362 -52.20 -25.13 13.25
CA GLN A 362 -52.90 -23.90 13.63
C GLN A 362 -52.16 -22.72 13.01
N GLN A 363 -52.84 -21.59 12.89
CA GLN A 363 -52.24 -20.36 12.41
C GLN A 363 -51.21 -19.86 13.43
N LEU A 364 -49.93 -19.87 13.04
CA LEU A 364 -48.79 -19.55 13.90
C LEU A 364 -48.08 -18.31 13.38
N THR A 365 -47.75 -17.37 14.28
CA THR A 365 -46.98 -16.18 13.94
C THR A 365 -45.68 -16.13 14.73
N ILE A 366 -44.55 -16.08 14.03
CA ILE A 366 -43.23 -15.84 14.61
C ILE A 366 -42.93 -14.35 14.50
N LEU A 367 -42.65 -13.72 15.64
CA LEU A 367 -42.36 -12.30 15.76
C LEU A 367 -40.85 -12.10 15.92
N VAL A 368 -40.28 -11.30 15.03
CA VAL A 368 -38.84 -11.02 14.94
C VAL A 368 -38.63 -9.53 14.88
N ASP A 369 -37.76 -8.99 15.71
CA ASP A 369 -37.45 -7.55 15.72
C ASP A 369 -36.34 -7.13 14.75
N ASN A 370 -35.54 -8.08 14.27
CA ASN A 370 -34.59 -7.83 13.19
C ASN A 370 -35.17 -8.08 11.78
N GLN A 371 -35.48 -6.98 11.09
CA GLN A 371 -35.89 -7.00 9.68
C GLN A 371 -34.86 -7.64 8.74
N ALA A 372 -33.55 -7.57 9.05
CA ALA A 372 -32.52 -8.18 8.21
C ALA A 372 -32.59 -9.71 8.23
N SER A 373 -32.97 -10.31 9.36
CA SER A 373 -33.22 -11.76 9.48
C SER A 373 -34.40 -12.18 8.61
N ILE A 374 -35.51 -11.42 8.68
CA ILE A 374 -36.71 -11.66 7.87
C ILE A 374 -36.39 -11.56 6.37
N ASN A 375 -35.78 -10.45 5.95
CA ASN A 375 -35.41 -10.22 4.55
C ASN A 375 -34.44 -11.29 4.02
N SER A 376 -33.52 -11.75 4.86
CA SER A 376 -32.59 -12.83 4.48
C SER A 376 -33.30 -14.17 4.33
N ALA A 377 -34.21 -14.49 5.25
CA ALA A 377 -35.01 -15.72 5.25
C ALA A 377 -36.05 -15.75 4.12
N ALA A 378 -36.57 -14.59 3.71
CA ALA A 378 -37.48 -14.43 2.58
C ALA A 378 -36.81 -14.63 1.21
N ASN A 379 -35.48 -14.50 1.16
CA ASN A 379 -34.73 -14.44 -0.09
C ASN A 379 -34.13 -15.81 -0.46
N PRO A 380 -34.63 -16.49 -1.52
CA PRO A 380 -34.09 -17.79 -1.97
C PRO A 380 -32.67 -17.70 -2.54
N LYS A 381 -32.15 -16.48 -2.78
CA LYS A 381 -30.75 -16.23 -3.19
C LYS A 381 -29.82 -15.89 -2.04
N SER A 382 -30.30 -15.91 -0.79
CA SER A 382 -29.48 -15.53 0.36
C SER A 382 -28.16 -16.30 0.37
N HIS A 383 -27.07 -15.61 0.68
CA HIS A 383 -25.75 -16.24 0.82
C HIS A 383 -25.58 -16.97 2.14
N ASN A 384 -26.51 -16.78 3.08
CA ASN A 384 -26.49 -17.41 4.38
C ASN A 384 -27.18 -18.79 4.30
N SER A 385 -26.51 -19.84 4.78
CA SER A 385 -27.01 -21.22 4.76
C SER A 385 -28.22 -21.44 5.69
N ILE A 386 -28.22 -20.80 6.86
CA ILE A 386 -29.36 -20.79 7.81
C ILE A 386 -30.58 -20.14 7.16
N ALA A 387 -30.39 -18.99 6.50
CA ALA A 387 -31.48 -18.30 5.80
C ALA A 387 -32.14 -19.20 4.74
N ARG A 388 -31.35 -19.97 3.97
CA ARG A 388 -31.87 -20.93 2.99
C ARG A 388 -32.64 -22.08 3.64
N LYS A 389 -32.19 -22.58 4.80
CA LYS A 389 -32.91 -23.60 5.56
C LYS A 389 -34.27 -23.06 6.01
N ILE A 390 -34.31 -21.84 6.56
CA ILE A 390 -35.55 -21.17 6.94
C ILE A 390 -36.49 -21.02 5.74
N PHE A 391 -35.98 -20.52 4.61
CA PHE A 391 -36.78 -20.38 3.37
C PHE A 391 -37.47 -21.69 2.98
N LYS A 392 -36.72 -22.80 2.94
CA LYS A 392 -37.26 -24.13 2.59
C LYS A 392 -38.34 -24.61 3.58
N LEU A 393 -38.13 -24.39 4.87
CA LEU A 393 -39.08 -24.76 5.91
C LEU A 393 -40.38 -23.95 5.80
N LEU A 394 -40.27 -22.63 5.61
CA LEU A 394 -41.44 -21.75 5.44
C LEU A 394 -42.21 -22.05 4.14
N HIS A 395 -41.50 -22.36 3.05
CA HIS A 395 -42.14 -22.72 1.78
C HIS A 395 -42.94 -24.02 1.89
N SER A 396 -42.43 -25.00 2.65
CA SER A 396 -43.11 -26.29 2.88
C SER A 396 -44.28 -26.18 3.87
N HIS A 397 -44.39 -25.07 4.63
CA HIS A 397 -45.39 -24.88 5.68
C HIS A 397 -46.08 -23.51 5.57
N PRO A 398 -47.04 -23.35 4.64
CA PRO A 398 -47.73 -22.07 4.36
C PRO A 398 -48.47 -21.43 5.55
N HIS A 399 -48.77 -22.22 6.59
CA HIS A 399 -49.50 -21.78 7.79
C HIS A 399 -48.61 -21.03 8.80
N ILE A 400 -47.28 -21.13 8.68
CA ILE A 400 -46.33 -20.40 9.51
C ILE A 400 -46.12 -19.02 8.89
N ARG A 401 -46.41 -17.98 9.68
CA ARG A 401 -46.16 -16.58 9.33
C ARG A 401 -44.99 -16.03 10.12
N VAL A 402 -44.20 -15.15 9.50
CA VAL A 402 -43.11 -14.42 10.11
C VAL A 402 -43.42 -12.93 9.98
N SER A 403 -43.56 -12.25 11.12
CA SER A 403 -43.90 -10.83 11.16
C SER A 403 -42.84 -10.05 11.90
N TRP A 404 -42.56 -8.85 11.43
CA TRP A 404 -41.72 -7.92 12.17
C TRP A 404 -42.45 -7.40 13.41
N ILE A 405 -41.72 -7.22 14.51
CA ILE A 405 -42.21 -6.53 15.70
C ILE A 405 -41.25 -5.43 16.10
N LYS A 406 -41.77 -4.32 16.61
CA LYS A 406 -40.92 -3.22 17.06
C LYS A 406 -40.16 -3.59 18.34
N ALA A 407 -38.84 -3.54 18.29
CA ALA A 407 -37.98 -3.67 19.47
C ALA A 407 -38.21 -2.54 20.49
N HIS A 408 -38.09 -2.87 21.78
CA HIS A 408 -38.18 -1.94 22.93
C HIS A 408 -39.45 -1.07 22.97
N ALA A 409 -40.57 -1.59 22.46
CA ALA A 409 -41.85 -0.89 22.44
C ALA A 409 -42.76 -1.25 23.65
N GLY A 410 -42.22 -1.86 24.71
CA GLY A 410 -43.00 -2.27 25.88
C GLY A 410 -43.76 -3.59 25.69
N TYR A 411 -43.47 -4.34 24.63
CA TYR A 411 -44.08 -5.65 24.41
C TYR A 411 -43.43 -6.67 25.34
N ILE A 412 -44.05 -6.91 26.50
CA ILE A 412 -43.62 -7.87 27.55
C ILE A 412 -43.09 -9.18 26.96
N ARG A 413 -43.74 -9.67 25.89
CA ARG A 413 -43.41 -10.95 25.25
C ARG A 413 -42.13 -10.91 24.40
N ASN A 414 -41.84 -9.79 23.73
CA ASN A 414 -40.56 -9.59 23.02
C ASN A 414 -39.43 -9.37 24.03
N GLU A 415 -39.72 -8.63 25.10
CA GLU A 415 -38.76 -8.36 26.18
C GLU A 415 -38.31 -9.64 26.88
N GLU A 416 -39.18 -10.66 27.02
CA GLU A 416 -38.77 -11.96 27.54
C GLU A 416 -37.81 -12.71 26.60
N ALA A 417 -37.98 -12.61 25.28
CA ALA A 417 -37.03 -13.19 24.32
C ALA A 417 -35.65 -12.50 24.41
N ASP A 418 -35.63 -11.17 24.51
CA ASP A 418 -34.41 -10.37 24.74
C ASP A 418 -33.73 -10.74 26.06
N ARG A 419 -34.51 -10.82 27.15
CA ARG A 419 -34.01 -11.25 28.46
C ARG A 419 -33.35 -12.62 28.40
N LEU A 420 -33.98 -13.59 27.73
CA LEU A 420 -33.43 -14.95 27.58
C LEU A 420 -32.17 -14.98 26.71
N ALA A 421 -32.13 -14.20 25.63
CA ALA A 421 -30.95 -14.10 24.78
C ALA A 421 -29.77 -13.45 25.54
N LYS A 422 -30.05 -12.42 26.34
CA LYS A 422 -29.06 -11.74 27.18
C LYS A 422 -28.55 -12.63 28.32
N GLU A 423 -29.44 -13.35 28.99
CA GLU A 423 -29.09 -14.34 30.03
C GLU A 423 -28.14 -15.41 29.48
N ALA A 424 -28.40 -15.92 28.27
CA ALA A 424 -27.54 -16.88 27.61
C ALA A 424 -26.16 -16.29 27.23
N ALA A 425 -26.12 -15.01 26.83
CA ALA A 425 -24.88 -14.31 26.48
C ALA A 425 -23.99 -14.01 27.69
N GLU A 426 -24.57 -13.78 28.87
CA GLU A 426 -23.85 -13.40 30.10
C GLU A 426 -23.39 -14.59 30.94
N THR A 427 -24.06 -15.73 30.84
CA THR A 427 -23.78 -16.94 31.63
C THR A 427 -22.63 -17.78 31.03
N GLU A 428 -21.49 -17.89 31.72
CA GLU A 428 -20.27 -18.53 31.18
C GLU A 428 -20.44 -20.03 30.84
N ASN A 429 -21.20 -20.80 31.64
CA ASN A 429 -21.42 -22.24 31.45
C ASN A 429 -22.76 -22.58 30.77
N PHE A 430 -23.29 -21.66 29.97
CA PHE A 430 -24.56 -21.88 29.27
C PHE A 430 -24.38 -22.85 28.08
N PRO A 431 -25.38 -23.66 27.73
CA PRO A 431 -25.30 -24.55 26.56
C PRO A 431 -24.87 -23.84 25.28
N GLU A 432 -23.70 -24.22 24.77
CA GLU A 432 -23.13 -23.62 23.55
C GLU A 432 -23.60 -24.34 22.30
N THR A 433 -24.08 -23.57 21.32
CA THR A 433 -24.28 -24.06 19.96
C THR A 433 -23.08 -23.63 19.12
N PRO A 434 -22.23 -24.55 18.64
CA PRO A 434 -21.12 -24.19 17.77
C PRO A 434 -21.65 -23.62 16.46
N LEU A 435 -21.21 -22.41 16.13
CA LEU A 435 -21.58 -21.73 14.89
C LEU A 435 -20.34 -21.14 14.21
N GLU A 436 -20.26 -21.37 12.90
CA GLU A 436 -19.14 -20.92 12.07
C GLU A 436 -18.89 -19.39 12.20
N LEU A 437 -17.61 -19.02 12.19
CA LEU A 437 -17.14 -17.66 12.32
C LEU A 437 -17.47 -16.83 11.06
N PRO A 438 -17.95 -15.60 11.23
CA PRO A 438 -18.33 -14.77 10.09
C PRO A 438 -17.11 -14.24 9.34
N LYS A 439 -17.15 -14.23 8.00
CA LYS A 439 -16.03 -13.73 7.17
C LYS A 439 -15.74 -12.25 7.44
N SER A 440 -16.74 -11.48 7.89
CA SER A 440 -16.60 -10.06 8.24
C SER A 440 -15.67 -9.85 9.43
N LEU A 441 -15.75 -10.71 10.47
CA LEU A 441 -14.88 -10.67 11.63
C LEU A 441 -13.43 -10.88 11.20
N ILE A 442 -13.17 -11.94 10.42
CA ILE A 442 -11.82 -12.29 9.96
C ILE A 442 -11.24 -11.20 9.07
N LYS A 443 -12.04 -10.63 8.16
CA LYS A 443 -11.61 -9.46 7.35
C LYS A 443 -11.24 -8.26 8.22
N THR A 444 -12.02 -8.01 9.28
CA THR A 444 -11.76 -6.92 10.23
C THR A 444 -10.46 -7.18 10.99
N PHE A 445 -10.27 -8.39 11.49
CA PHE A 445 -9.04 -8.81 12.17
C PHE A 445 -7.80 -8.67 11.28
N LEU A 446 -7.85 -9.20 10.05
CA LEU A 446 -6.74 -9.08 9.09
C LEU A 446 -6.44 -7.61 8.75
N ARG A 447 -7.47 -6.76 8.66
CA ARG A 447 -7.32 -5.32 8.47
C ARG A 447 -6.68 -4.64 9.67
N GLN A 448 -7.06 -5.01 10.89
CA GLN A 448 -6.47 -4.48 12.14
C GLN A 448 -5.00 -4.87 12.26
N LYS A 449 -4.64 -6.13 12.01
CA LYS A 449 -3.24 -6.59 11.95
C LYS A 449 -2.43 -5.80 10.93
N MET A 450 -2.94 -5.63 9.72
CA MET A 450 -2.28 -4.83 8.67
C MET A 450 -2.06 -3.38 9.12
N LEU A 451 -3.07 -2.76 9.75
CA LEU A 451 -2.96 -1.41 10.28
C LEU A 451 -1.95 -1.31 11.42
N ALA A 452 -1.88 -2.31 12.31
CA ALA A 452 -0.89 -2.36 13.39
C ALA A 452 0.54 -2.50 12.85
N THR A 453 0.77 -3.37 11.87
CA THR A 453 2.09 -3.47 11.22
C THR A 453 2.46 -2.18 10.50
N TRP A 454 1.51 -1.56 9.79
CA TRP A 454 1.74 -0.26 9.15
C TRP A 454 2.02 0.84 10.19
N ARG A 455 1.28 0.84 11.30
CA ARG A 455 1.47 1.76 12.43
C ARG A 455 2.88 1.67 12.99
N MET A 456 3.34 0.46 13.30
CA MET A 456 4.69 0.22 13.83
C MET A 456 5.75 0.71 12.85
N ALA A 457 5.65 0.34 11.58
CA ALA A 457 6.59 0.80 10.56
C ALA A 457 6.57 2.32 10.36
N TRP A 458 5.42 2.98 10.57
CA TRP A 458 5.30 4.44 10.48
C TRP A 458 5.90 5.16 11.68
N ASP A 459 5.72 4.61 12.88
CA ASP A 459 6.27 5.17 14.11
C ASP A 459 7.79 4.93 14.19
N ASP A 460 8.28 3.75 13.76
CA ASP A 460 9.70 3.37 13.82
C ASP A 460 10.53 3.83 12.61
N GLY A 461 9.93 4.11 11.45
CA GLY A 461 10.69 4.34 10.22
C GLY A 461 11.28 5.75 10.02
N ASP A 462 12.59 5.89 9.85
CA ASP A 462 13.31 7.18 9.82
C ASP A 462 13.00 8.12 8.65
N THR A 463 12.31 7.64 7.63
CA THR A 463 11.95 8.40 6.43
C THR A 463 10.60 9.11 6.60
N GLY A 464 10.52 10.38 6.20
CA GLY A 464 9.25 11.13 6.21
C GLY A 464 8.81 11.66 7.57
N ARG A 465 9.73 11.84 8.53
CA ARG A 465 9.45 12.34 9.90
C ARG A 465 8.72 13.68 9.95
N LEU A 466 8.99 14.59 9.01
CA LEU A 466 8.23 15.84 8.88
C LEU A 466 6.73 15.59 8.71
N ILE A 467 6.37 14.52 8.01
CA ILE A 467 4.99 14.15 7.76
C ILE A 467 4.40 13.35 8.91
N HIS A 468 5.18 12.48 9.55
CA HIS A 468 4.77 11.82 10.80
C HIS A 468 4.37 12.86 11.87
N ASN A 469 5.14 13.94 12.02
CA ASN A 469 4.82 15.03 12.95
C ASN A 469 3.44 15.68 12.70
N ILE A 470 3.00 15.74 11.44
CA ILE A 470 1.71 16.34 11.05
C ILE A 470 0.59 15.30 11.16
N ILE A 471 0.84 14.10 10.63
CA ILE A 471 -0.08 12.96 10.60
C ILE A 471 0.58 11.81 11.36
N PRO A 472 0.53 11.85 12.70
CA PRO A 472 1.19 10.84 13.48
C PRO A 472 0.46 9.53 13.36
N LYS A 473 -0.85 9.50 13.07
CA LYS A 473 -1.69 8.28 12.99
C LYS A 473 -1.97 7.86 11.54
N VAL A 474 -1.64 6.62 11.20
CA VAL A 474 -2.00 6.04 9.88
C VAL A 474 -3.50 5.82 9.77
N SER A 475 -4.07 6.07 8.59
CA SER A 475 -5.49 5.93 8.31
C SER A 475 -5.74 5.44 6.88
N LEU A 476 -6.86 4.73 6.70
CA LEU A 476 -7.36 4.34 5.38
C LEU A 476 -8.25 5.43 4.75
N HIS A 477 -8.52 6.50 5.48
CA HIS A 477 -9.24 7.66 4.96
C HIS A 477 -8.23 8.61 4.31
N PRO A 478 -8.44 8.99 3.04
CA PRO A 478 -7.59 9.97 2.39
C PRO A 478 -7.71 11.32 3.08
N ILE A 479 -6.60 12.05 3.18
CA ILE A 479 -6.62 13.45 3.59
C ILE A 479 -6.73 14.25 2.29
N ASN A 480 -7.80 15.04 2.16
CA ASN A 480 -8.01 15.92 1.01
C ASN A 480 -7.00 17.08 1.07
N SER A 481 -5.78 16.85 0.58
CA SER A 481 -4.72 17.85 0.47
C SER A 481 -4.43 18.18 -0.99
N THR A 482 -4.23 19.47 -1.28
CA THR A 482 -3.85 19.95 -2.62
C THR A 482 -2.36 19.71 -2.87
N ARG A 483 -1.93 19.73 -4.14
CA ARG A 483 -0.51 19.60 -4.52
C ARG A 483 0.37 20.63 -3.80
N ASN A 484 -0.08 21.88 -3.70
CA ASN A 484 0.68 22.95 -3.06
C ASN A 484 0.87 22.66 -1.56
N GLU A 485 -0.18 22.26 -0.86
CA GLU A 485 -0.07 21.90 0.56
C GLU A 485 0.90 20.75 0.79
N VAL A 486 0.87 19.73 -0.07
CA VAL A 486 1.81 18.60 0.00
C VAL A 486 3.25 19.09 -0.17
N LEU A 487 3.52 19.90 -1.20
CA LEU A 487 4.82 20.49 -1.43
C LEU A 487 5.30 21.27 -0.19
N PHE A 488 4.44 22.12 0.36
CA PHE A 488 4.72 22.89 1.57
C PHE A 488 5.07 22.00 2.78
N PHE A 489 4.20 21.05 3.13
CA PHE A 489 4.37 20.22 4.34
C PHE A 489 5.52 19.22 4.24
N THR A 490 5.84 18.78 3.03
CA THR A 490 6.97 17.89 2.80
C THR A 490 8.29 18.64 2.63
N GLY A 491 8.26 19.97 2.51
CA GLY A 491 9.43 20.78 2.19
C GLY A 491 9.96 20.55 0.77
N HIS A 492 9.12 20.04 -0.13
CA HIS A 492 9.43 19.86 -1.54
C HIS A 492 8.89 21.03 -2.37
N GLY A 493 9.54 21.37 -3.48
CA GLY A 493 9.04 22.40 -4.41
C GLY A 493 10.04 23.54 -4.64
N PRO A 494 9.58 24.77 -4.92
CA PRO A 494 10.44 25.88 -5.36
C PRO A 494 11.20 26.54 -4.19
N PHE A 495 11.58 25.77 -3.17
CA PHE A 495 12.26 26.28 -1.99
C PHE A 495 13.78 26.19 -2.18
N PRO A 496 14.56 27.29 -2.06
CA PRO A 496 16.01 27.26 -2.22
C PRO A 496 16.71 26.21 -1.35
N SER A 497 16.26 26.02 -0.10
CA SER A 497 16.78 24.96 0.79
C SER A 497 16.61 23.55 0.23
N PHE A 498 15.50 23.29 -0.46
CA PHE A 498 15.25 22.03 -1.14
C PHE A 498 16.09 21.90 -2.41
N LEU A 499 16.10 22.93 -3.26
CA LEU A 499 16.80 22.92 -4.54
C LEU A 499 18.31 22.76 -4.36
N HIS A 500 18.92 23.47 -3.42
CA HIS A 500 20.33 23.34 -3.07
C HIS A 500 20.69 21.94 -2.60
N ARG A 501 19.84 21.31 -1.77
CA ARG A 501 20.05 19.92 -1.32
C ARG A 501 20.13 18.91 -2.48
N PHE A 502 19.51 19.22 -3.62
CA PHE A 502 19.55 18.39 -4.84
C PHE A 502 20.48 18.95 -5.93
N ASN A 503 21.34 19.92 -5.59
CA ASN A 503 22.25 20.58 -6.52
C ASN A 503 21.54 21.21 -7.74
N LEU A 504 20.32 21.70 -7.53
CA LEU A 504 19.52 22.42 -8.54
C LEU A 504 19.58 23.95 -8.35
N ALA A 505 20.20 24.41 -7.27
CA ALA A 505 20.47 25.81 -6.98
C ALA A 505 21.82 25.91 -6.25
N GLU A 506 22.56 27.00 -6.48
CA GLU A 506 23.89 27.23 -5.92
C GLU A 506 23.85 27.59 -4.42
N THR A 507 22.72 28.11 -3.94
CA THR A 507 22.56 28.51 -2.54
C THR A 507 21.25 28.01 -1.95
N SER A 508 21.25 27.72 -0.64
CA SER A 508 20.03 27.42 0.13
C SER A 508 19.28 28.67 0.61
N PHE A 509 19.77 29.85 0.25
CA PHE A 509 19.28 31.13 0.76
C PHE A 509 18.21 31.72 -0.16
N CYS A 510 17.27 32.43 0.46
CA CYS A 510 16.33 33.31 -0.20
C CYS A 510 17.02 34.66 -0.49
N SER A 511 16.54 35.41 -1.48
CA SER A 511 17.02 36.75 -1.80
C SER A 511 16.94 37.74 -0.64
N CYS A 512 16.10 37.49 0.38
CA CYS A 512 16.07 38.29 1.60
C CYS A 512 17.15 37.93 2.64
N GLY A 513 18.10 37.05 2.30
CA GLY A 513 19.21 36.62 3.16
C GLY A 513 18.89 35.48 4.14
N GLY A 514 17.63 35.07 4.29
CA GLY A 514 17.23 33.94 5.14
C GLY A 514 17.36 32.57 4.45
N ILE A 515 17.34 31.47 5.20
CA ILE A 515 17.31 30.12 4.61
C ILE A 515 15.93 29.88 3.98
N GLY A 516 15.89 29.60 2.67
CA GLY A 516 14.67 29.45 1.87
C GLY A 516 13.91 28.17 2.15
N THR A 517 13.34 28.03 3.36
CA THR A 517 12.49 26.92 3.82
C THR A 517 11.01 27.28 3.73
N PRO A 518 10.08 26.30 3.69
CA PRO A 518 8.64 26.59 3.69
C PRO A 518 8.21 27.48 4.87
N ILE A 519 8.77 27.20 6.06
CA ILE A 519 8.45 27.97 7.27
C ILE A 519 8.95 29.41 7.16
N HIS A 520 10.14 29.65 6.59
CA HIS A 520 10.67 31.00 6.38
C HIS A 520 9.72 31.86 5.55
N TYR A 521 9.27 31.35 4.40
CA TYR A 521 8.29 32.05 3.55
C TYR A 521 6.91 32.22 4.20
N ALA A 522 6.55 31.32 5.11
CA ALA A 522 5.24 31.38 5.76
C ALA A 522 5.21 32.31 6.99
N THR A 523 6.35 32.75 7.52
CA THR A 523 6.36 33.44 8.82
C THR A 523 7.25 34.68 8.91
N VAL A 524 8.35 34.77 8.17
CA VAL A 524 9.38 35.80 8.41
C VAL A 524 10.00 36.41 7.14
N CYS A 525 9.78 35.84 5.96
CA CYS A 525 10.39 36.36 4.73
C CYS A 525 9.78 37.72 4.33
N LEU A 526 10.63 38.75 4.22
CA LEU A 526 10.21 40.11 3.87
C LEU A 526 9.41 40.17 2.55
N LEU A 527 9.76 39.32 1.60
CA LEU A 527 9.15 39.24 0.27
C LEU A 527 7.77 38.57 0.26
N THR A 528 7.34 37.94 1.36
CA THR A 528 6.06 37.20 1.45
C THR A 528 5.20 37.65 2.63
N THR A 529 5.39 38.89 3.09
CA THR A 529 4.72 39.46 4.27
C THR A 529 3.19 39.31 4.25
N SER A 530 2.55 39.48 3.09
CA SER A 530 1.09 39.35 2.92
C SER A 530 0.55 37.94 3.21
N TYR A 531 1.41 36.91 3.24
CA TYR A 531 1.04 35.52 3.47
C TYR A 531 1.40 35.03 4.88
N HIS A 532 1.95 35.89 5.72
CA HIS A 532 2.48 35.48 7.01
C HIS A 532 1.43 34.89 7.95
N MET A 533 1.92 33.92 8.73
CA MET A 533 1.28 33.30 9.87
C MET A 533 2.20 33.48 11.08
N ALA A 534 1.64 33.41 12.28
CA ALA A 534 2.42 33.60 13.51
C ALA A 534 3.60 32.62 13.56
N PRO A 535 4.85 33.09 13.75
CA PRO A 535 6.02 32.23 13.77
C PRO A 535 5.98 31.30 15.00
N PRO A 536 6.30 30.01 14.85
CA PRO A 536 6.48 29.14 16.00
C PRO A 536 7.88 29.26 16.57
N SER A 537 8.03 28.98 17.87
CA SER A 537 9.35 28.68 18.44
C SER A 537 9.89 27.35 17.90
N GLN A 538 11.21 27.17 17.94
CA GLN A 538 11.88 26.03 17.32
C GLN A 538 11.35 24.67 17.83
N GLN A 539 11.07 24.56 19.13
CA GLN A 539 10.52 23.35 19.75
C GLN A 539 9.05 23.07 19.35
N HIS A 540 8.30 24.09 18.95
CA HIS A 540 6.87 23.98 18.61
C HIS A 540 6.59 23.92 17.10
N GLN A 541 7.62 23.87 16.25
CA GLN A 541 7.44 23.74 14.80
C GLN A 541 6.55 22.55 14.40
N PRO A 542 6.70 21.33 14.96
CA PRO A 542 5.83 20.20 14.63
C PRO A 542 4.35 20.48 14.91
N ILE A 543 4.06 21.06 16.09
CA ILE A 543 2.70 21.42 16.52
C ILE A 543 2.14 22.51 15.62
N TRP A 544 2.96 23.47 15.21
CA TRP A 544 2.56 24.52 14.28
C TRP A 544 2.14 23.97 12.92
N PHE A 545 2.94 23.10 12.31
CA PHE A 545 2.57 22.49 11.03
C PHE A 545 1.27 21.70 11.14
N ARG A 546 1.05 21.01 12.26
CA ARG A 546 -0.19 20.28 12.54
C ARG A 546 -1.42 21.19 12.65
N ARG A 547 -1.29 22.33 13.35
CA ARG A 547 -2.35 23.35 13.45
C ARG A 547 -2.67 23.95 12.08
N VAL A 548 -1.64 24.25 11.31
CA VAL A 548 -1.75 24.80 9.95
C VAL A 548 -2.40 23.80 9.00
N ALA A 549 -2.07 22.51 9.07
CA ALA A 549 -2.69 21.46 8.27
C ALA A 549 -4.18 21.23 8.59
N ASN A 550 -4.58 21.46 9.85
CA ASN A 550 -5.97 21.30 10.29
C ASN A 550 -6.83 22.56 10.13
N ASN A 551 -6.25 23.71 9.74
CA ASN A 551 -6.96 24.97 9.58
C ASN A 551 -7.16 25.33 8.10
N SER A 552 -8.42 25.49 7.67
CA SER A 552 -8.77 25.77 6.28
C SER A 552 -8.25 27.14 5.78
N THR A 553 -8.25 28.17 6.62
CA THR A 553 -7.74 29.51 6.30
C THR A 553 -6.23 29.49 6.13
N SER A 554 -5.50 28.82 7.02
CA SER A 554 -4.05 28.64 6.92
C SER A 554 -3.66 27.86 5.65
N ARG A 555 -4.42 26.81 5.31
CA ARG A 555 -4.23 26.06 4.07
C ARG A 555 -4.44 26.92 2.81
N ARG A 556 -5.43 27.81 2.81
CA ARG A 556 -5.65 28.76 1.71
C ARG A 556 -4.49 29.75 1.58
N LYS A 557 -3.95 30.25 2.70
CA LYS A 557 -2.74 31.10 2.68
C LYS A 557 -1.54 30.36 2.08
N ILE A 558 -1.31 29.10 2.45
CA ILE A 558 -0.25 28.26 1.85
C ILE A 558 -0.44 28.10 0.34
N HIS A 559 -1.67 27.85 -0.10
CA HIS A 559 -1.97 27.69 -1.52
C HIS A 559 -1.57 28.94 -2.31
N ASN A 560 -1.98 30.12 -1.83
CA ASN A 560 -1.69 31.40 -2.47
C ASN A 560 -0.19 31.74 -2.41
N LEU A 561 0.47 31.47 -1.28
CA LEU A 561 1.91 31.65 -1.10
C LEU A 561 2.70 30.84 -2.15
N LEU A 562 2.37 29.56 -2.32
CA LEU A 562 3.07 28.72 -3.29
C LEU A 562 2.77 29.10 -4.74
N HIS A 563 1.56 29.55 -5.02
CA HIS A 563 1.23 30.10 -6.33
C HIS A 563 2.07 31.35 -6.63
N PHE A 564 2.25 32.24 -5.65
CA PHE A 564 3.09 33.43 -5.77
C PHE A 564 4.57 33.07 -5.98
N LEU A 565 5.12 32.15 -5.18
CA LEU A 565 6.50 31.68 -5.32
C LEU A 565 6.77 31.04 -6.70
N GLN A 566 5.77 30.37 -7.29
CA GLN A 566 5.87 29.77 -8.62
C GLN A 566 5.74 30.79 -9.76
N ARG A 567 4.97 31.87 -9.56
CA ARG A 567 4.80 32.91 -10.58
C ARG A 567 6.01 33.83 -10.65
N GLU A 568 6.53 34.24 -9.50
CA GLU A 568 7.61 35.23 -9.40
C GLU A 568 8.97 34.59 -9.10
N THR A 569 9.31 33.49 -9.77
CA THR A 569 10.51 32.70 -9.44
C THR A 569 11.83 33.48 -9.50
N SER A 570 11.92 34.54 -10.30
CA SER A 570 13.08 35.43 -10.40
C SER A 570 13.31 36.24 -9.12
N LEU A 571 12.25 36.65 -8.41
CA LEU A 571 12.36 37.44 -7.17
C LEU A 571 12.97 36.65 -6.01
N PHE A 572 12.87 35.33 -6.04
CA PHE A 572 13.24 34.44 -4.93
C PHE A 572 14.53 33.67 -5.16
N ARG A 573 15.20 33.91 -6.29
CA ARG A 573 16.55 33.39 -6.57
C ARG A 573 17.54 34.54 -6.45
N PRO A 574 18.60 34.41 -5.66
CA PRO A 574 19.70 35.36 -5.72
C PRO A 574 20.31 35.36 -7.13
N ASP A 575 20.72 36.52 -7.63
CA ASP A 575 21.37 36.64 -8.93
C ASP A 575 22.64 35.77 -8.96
N PRO A 576 22.90 35.05 -10.06
CA PRO A 576 24.17 34.37 -10.23
C PRO A 576 25.26 35.43 -10.37
N ASN A 577 26.22 35.42 -9.43
CA ASN A 577 27.43 36.24 -9.51
C ASN A 577 28.36 35.77 -10.63
#